data_AF-A0A7V7WPL3-F1
#
_entry.id   AF-A0A7V7WPL3-F1
#
_cell.length_a   1.000
_cell.length_b   1.000
_cell.length_c   1.000
_cell.angle_alpha   90.00
_cell.angle_beta   90.00
_cell.angle_gamma   90.00
#
_symmetry.space_group_name_H-M   'P 1'
#
loop_
_entity.id
_entity.type
_entity.pdbx_description
1 polymer ?
#
loop_
_entity_poly.entity_id
_entity_poly.type
_entity_poly.pdbx_seq_one_letter_code
_entity_poly.pdbx_strand_id
1 'polypeptide(L)'
;MNPPAEHPATPALDTRALFRQTLWVWFFTMLATRGLYELQRIRFFQENMMLFTGVLLIYVPIFVLWRRKERMDFFEVSGPQLLRSLGWFLLLSAIVFPVIEVGNRWFQAEFFHRHYVGGNYQGLAKAALFHFLLVAIPEEFFYRGYMQTQFNRIWGKPLRLFGAPVGWALLFTSFLFALSHSMIVLRWWHFSIFFPSLAFGWLKERTGAITAGALFHALSNVYSFWVALNYR
;
A
#
# COMPACT_ATOMS: atom_id res chain seq x y z
N MET A 1 14.63 -50.61 20.77
CA MET A 1 14.66 -49.25 20.16
C MET A 1 13.26 -48.69 20.25
N ASN A 2 13.04 -47.64 21.04
CA ASN A 2 11.76 -46.93 21.01
C ASN A 2 11.63 -46.19 19.67
N PRO A 3 10.46 -46.19 19.03
CA PRO A 3 10.24 -45.42 17.82
C PRO A 3 10.45 -43.92 18.10
N PRO A 4 10.95 -43.14 17.13
CA PRO A 4 11.10 -41.70 17.28
C PRO A 4 9.73 -41.07 17.53
N ALA A 5 9.65 -40.20 18.53
CA ALA A 5 8.45 -39.46 18.85
C ALA A 5 7.99 -38.67 17.60
N GLU A 6 6.79 -38.97 17.10
CA GLU A 6 6.15 -38.20 16.05
C GLU A 6 6.02 -36.74 16.53
N HIS A 7 6.73 -35.82 15.86
CA HIS A 7 6.47 -34.41 16.05
C HIS A 7 5.00 -34.14 15.66
N PRO A 8 4.19 -33.49 16.52
CA PRO A 8 2.80 -33.22 16.19
C PRO A 8 2.74 -32.40 14.90
N ALA A 9 2.05 -32.94 13.89
CA ALA A 9 1.81 -32.26 12.64
C ALA A 9 1.24 -30.86 12.92
N THR A 10 1.88 -29.83 12.37
CA THR A 10 1.34 -28.48 12.42
C THR A 10 -0.06 -28.49 11.82
N PRO A 11 -1.08 -27.96 12.52
CA PRO A 11 -2.45 -27.99 12.00
C PRO A 11 -2.50 -27.33 10.63
N ALA A 12 -3.15 -28.00 9.68
CA ALA A 12 -3.30 -27.50 8.31
C ALA A 12 -3.97 -26.12 8.33
N LEU A 13 -3.45 -25.19 7.52
CA LEU A 13 -3.99 -23.84 7.42
C LEU A 13 -5.44 -23.88 6.92
N ASP A 14 -6.40 -23.43 7.73
CA ASP A 14 -7.78 -23.20 7.27
C ASP A 14 -7.83 -21.94 6.39
N THR A 15 -7.66 -22.17 5.09
CA THR A 15 -7.62 -21.11 4.07
C THR A 15 -8.94 -20.35 3.96
N ARG A 16 -10.09 -21.00 4.19
CA ARG A 16 -11.41 -20.35 4.13
C ARG A 16 -11.63 -19.43 5.32
N ALA A 17 -11.31 -19.90 6.53
CA ALA A 17 -11.38 -19.07 7.72
C ALA A 17 -10.43 -17.87 7.61
N LEU A 18 -9.21 -18.09 7.11
CA LEU A 18 -8.24 -17.02 6.92
C LEU A 18 -8.72 -15.97 5.89
N PHE A 19 -9.27 -16.42 4.77
CA PHE A 19 -9.79 -15.53 3.74
C PHE A 19 -10.91 -14.64 4.29
N ARG A 20 -11.91 -15.26 4.94
CA ARG A 20 -13.02 -14.55 5.57
C ARG A 20 -12.54 -13.56 6.62
N GLN A 21 -11.62 -13.98 7.49
CA GLN A 21 -11.07 -13.10 8.52
C GLN A 21 -10.35 -11.89 7.92
N THR A 22 -9.50 -12.11 6.92
CA THR A 22 -8.73 -11.03 6.26
C THR A 22 -9.68 -10.03 5.61
N LEU A 23 -10.75 -10.50 4.96
CA LEU A 23 -11.79 -9.64 4.41
C LEU A 23 -12.60 -8.91 5.48
N TRP A 24 -12.92 -9.55 6.60
CA TRP A 24 -13.63 -8.88 7.70
C TRP A 24 -12.78 -7.78 8.34
N VAL A 25 -11.48 -8.02 8.49
CA VAL A 25 -10.52 -7.00 8.96
C VAL A 25 -10.51 -5.82 8.01
N TRP A 26 -10.40 -6.07 6.70
CA TRP A 26 -10.53 -5.02 5.69
C TRP A 26 -11.84 -4.26 5.78
N PHE A 27 -12.97 -4.95 5.74
CA PHE A 27 -14.29 -4.34 5.74
C PHE A 27 -14.56 -3.51 7.01
N PHE A 28 -14.21 -4.05 8.18
CA PHE A 28 -14.35 -3.34 9.46
C PHE A 28 -13.49 -2.07 9.48
N THR A 29 -12.22 -2.16 9.06
CA THR A 29 -11.34 -0.99 8.98
C THR A 29 -11.91 0.06 8.03
N MET A 30 -12.45 -0.34 6.88
CA MET A 30 -13.07 0.60 5.93
C MET A 30 -14.32 1.26 6.50
N LEU A 31 -15.17 0.50 7.18
CA LEU A 31 -16.37 1.03 7.83
C LEU A 31 -16.01 2.01 8.96
N ALA A 32 -14.99 1.69 9.76
CA ALA A 32 -14.49 2.57 10.81
C ALA A 32 -13.90 3.87 10.23
N THR A 33 -13.09 3.78 9.18
CA THR A 33 -12.53 4.96 8.49
C THR A 33 -13.63 5.80 7.84
N ARG A 34 -14.65 5.18 7.23
CA ARG A 34 -15.83 5.90 6.70
C ARG A 34 -16.62 6.59 7.82
N GLY A 35 -16.78 5.93 8.97
CA GLY A 35 -17.41 6.54 10.15
C GLY A 35 -16.64 7.77 10.64
N LEU A 36 -15.31 7.68 10.74
CA LEU A 36 -14.45 8.83 11.06
C LEU A 36 -14.60 9.94 10.02
N TYR A 37 -14.65 9.59 8.74
CA TYR A 37 -14.85 10.54 7.65
C TYR A 37 -16.17 11.30 7.77
N GLU A 38 -17.27 10.65 8.19
CA GLU A 38 -18.53 11.35 8.45
C GLU A 38 -18.44 12.34 9.63
N LEU A 39 -17.58 12.05 10.61
CA LEU A 39 -17.31 12.93 11.76
C LEU A 39 -16.43 14.14 11.39
N GLN A 40 -15.90 14.23 10.17
CA GLN A 40 -15.05 15.33 9.73
C GLN A 40 -15.72 16.72 9.79
N ARG A 41 -17.05 16.78 9.98
CA ARG A 41 -17.77 18.04 10.21
C ARG A 41 -17.33 18.73 11.50
N ILE A 42 -16.76 17.97 12.44
CA ILE A 42 -16.18 18.45 13.68
C ILE A 42 -14.68 18.71 13.44
N ARG A 43 -14.23 19.93 13.72
CA ARG A 43 -12.85 20.39 13.48
C ARG A 43 -11.77 19.44 13.99
N PHE A 44 -11.95 18.90 15.20
CA PHE A 44 -11.02 17.93 15.80
C PHE A 44 -10.79 16.70 14.90
N PHE A 45 -11.85 16.12 14.33
CA PHE A 45 -11.73 14.97 13.43
C PHE A 45 -11.19 15.38 12.05
N GLN A 46 -11.57 16.56 11.57
CA GLN A 46 -11.08 17.10 10.31
C GLN A 46 -9.55 17.27 10.32
N GLU A 47 -9.00 17.89 11.37
CA GLU A 47 -7.57 18.17 11.49
C GLU A 47 -6.72 16.91 11.72
N ASN A 48 -7.32 15.86 12.29
CA ASN A 48 -6.63 14.63 12.69
C ASN A 48 -7.00 13.40 11.85
N MET A 49 -7.70 13.57 10.72
CA MET A 49 -8.24 12.47 9.91
C MET A 49 -7.17 11.44 9.49
N MET A 50 -6.02 11.92 9.00
CA MET A 50 -4.93 11.06 8.57
C MET A 50 -4.30 10.31 9.72
N LEU A 51 -4.21 10.93 10.90
CA LEU A 51 -3.71 10.27 12.10
C LEU A 51 -4.64 9.12 12.52
N PHE A 52 -5.96 9.38 12.60
CA PHE A 52 -6.92 8.33 12.98
C PHE A 52 -6.97 7.20 11.95
N THR A 53 -6.94 7.53 10.66
CA THR A 53 -6.87 6.53 9.59
C THR A 53 -5.59 5.69 9.72
N GLY A 54 -4.45 6.34 9.93
CA GLY A 54 -3.17 5.65 10.13
C GLY A 54 -3.17 4.74 11.35
N VAL A 55 -3.77 5.18 12.46
CA VAL A 55 -3.95 4.37 13.68
C VAL A 55 -4.79 3.12 13.37
N LEU A 56 -5.92 3.25 12.67
CA LEU A 56 -6.72 2.09 12.31
C LEU A 56 -5.95 1.11 11.41
N LEU A 57 -5.27 1.62 10.38
CA LEU A 57 -4.52 0.82 9.42
C LEU A 57 -3.33 0.09 10.04
N ILE A 58 -2.75 0.60 11.14
CA ILE A 58 -1.65 -0.05 11.85
C ILE A 58 -2.16 -0.96 12.97
N TYR A 59 -3.01 -0.46 13.85
CA TYR A 59 -3.34 -1.17 15.09
C TYR A 59 -4.35 -2.29 14.90
N VAL A 60 -5.28 -2.18 13.94
CA VAL A 60 -6.21 -3.28 13.65
C VAL A 60 -5.49 -4.55 13.21
N PRO A 61 -4.62 -4.55 12.18
CA PRO A 61 -3.89 -5.76 11.79
C PRO A 61 -2.90 -6.22 12.88
N ILE A 62 -2.26 -5.31 13.63
CA ILE A 62 -1.41 -5.70 14.77
C ILE A 62 -2.21 -6.49 15.80
N PHE A 63 -3.39 -6.00 16.18
CA PHE A 63 -4.25 -6.71 17.13
C PHE A 63 -4.62 -8.10 16.64
N VAL A 64 -4.96 -8.24 15.35
CA VAL A 64 -5.30 -9.54 14.74
C VAL A 64 -4.12 -10.49 14.72
N LEU A 65 -2.94 -10.02 14.30
CA LEU A 65 -1.71 -10.82 14.29
C LEU A 65 -1.31 -11.24 15.70
N TRP A 66 -1.42 -10.35 16.69
CA TRP A 66 -1.17 -10.64 18.09
C TRP A 66 -2.11 -11.73 18.63
N ARG A 67 -3.42 -11.61 18.38
CA ARG A 67 -4.41 -12.64 18.76
C ARG A 67 -4.13 -14.01 18.15
N ARG A 68 -3.53 -14.04 16.96
CA ARG A 68 -3.13 -15.26 16.25
C ARG A 68 -1.71 -15.74 16.56
N LYS A 69 -0.96 -15.00 17.39
CA LYS A 69 0.46 -15.25 17.67
C LYS A 69 1.33 -15.30 16.41
N GLU A 70 0.98 -14.49 15.41
CA GLU A 70 1.74 -14.38 14.16
C GLU A 70 2.76 -13.26 14.25
N ARG A 71 3.91 -13.47 13.60
CA ARG A 71 4.98 -12.46 13.55
C ARG A 71 4.71 -11.46 12.44
N MET A 72 5.18 -10.23 12.65
CA MET A 72 5.29 -9.23 11.59
C MET A 72 6.64 -9.41 10.91
N ASP A 73 6.63 -9.97 9.71
CA ASP A 73 7.83 -10.38 8.95
C ASP A 73 8.01 -9.60 7.64
N PHE A 74 7.33 -8.46 7.52
CA PHE A 74 7.31 -7.63 6.31
C PHE A 74 8.13 -6.33 6.44
N PHE A 75 9.06 -6.29 7.38
CA PHE A 75 10.10 -5.26 7.51
C PHE A 75 11.48 -5.85 7.26
N GLU A 76 12.43 -5.01 6.85
CA GLU A 76 13.81 -5.41 6.70
C GLU A 76 14.43 -5.81 8.06
N VAL A 77 15.17 -6.92 8.06
CA VAL A 77 15.87 -7.42 9.25
C VAL A 77 17.37 -7.09 9.24
N SER A 78 17.88 -6.48 8.16
CA SER A 78 19.29 -6.13 8.03
C SER A 78 19.54 -4.95 7.09
N GLY A 79 20.66 -4.25 7.30
CA GLY A 79 21.10 -3.14 6.44
C GLY A 79 21.20 -3.49 4.94
N PRO A 80 21.78 -4.65 4.55
CA PRO A 80 21.81 -5.07 3.15
C PRO A 80 20.42 -5.24 2.52
N GLN A 81 19.42 -5.71 3.28
CA GLN A 81 18.05 -5.79 2.79
C GLN A 81 17.45 -4.41 2.57
N LEU A 82 17.72 -3.47 3.49
CA LEU A 82 17.30 -2.07 3.34
C LEU A 82 17.92 -1.43 2.11
N LEU A 83 19.22 -1.60 1.89
CA LEU A 83 19.90 -1.10 0.68
C LEU A 83 19.29 -1.69 -0.60
N ARG A 84 18.92 -2.98 -0.58
CA ARG A 84 18.19 -3.61 -1.69
C ARG A 84 16.83 -2.96 -1.93
N SER A 85 16.06 -2.69 -0.86
CA SER A 85 14.77 -1.99 -0.96
C SER A 85 14.92 -0.58 -1.54
N LEU A 86 15.92 0.17 -1.06
CA LEU A 86 16.24 1.50 -1.59
C LEU A 86 16.66 1.44 -3.07
N GLY A 87 17.48 0.46 -3.44
CA GLY A 87 17.90 0.26 -4.83
C GLY A 87 16.71 -0.02 -5.77
N TRP A 88 15.78 -0.90 -5.37
CA TRP A 88 14.58 -1.17 -6.17
C TRP A 88 13.62 0.02 -6.24
N PHE A 89 13.46 0.75 -5.14
CA PHE A 89 12.69 1.99 -5.12
C PHE A 89 13.28 3.00 -6.12
N LEU A 90 14.58 3.26 -6.07
CA LEU A 90 15.25 4.22 -6.95
C LEU A 90 15.17 3.78 -8.41
N LEU A 91 15.45 2.50 -8.69
CA LEU A 91 15.40 1.95 -10.04
C LEU A 91 14.00 2.05 -10.63
N LEU A 92 12.97 1.62 -9.90
CA LEU A 92 11.60 1.67 -10.40
C LEU A 92 11.15 3.13 -10.57
N SER A 93 11.55 4.03 -9.68
CA SER A 93 11.23 5.46 -9.79
C SER A 93 11.87 6.09 -11.03
N ALA A 94 13.14 5.78 -11.30
CA ALA A 94 13.87 6.26 -12.47
C ALA A 94 13.28 5.78 -13.80
N ILE A 95 12.56 4.64 -13.79
CA ILE A 95 11.87 4.12 -14.97
C ILE A 95 10.46 4.70 -15.09
N VAL A 96 9.68 4.65 -14.01
CA VAL A 96 8.23 4.93 -14.06
C VAL A 96 7.93 6.42 -14.13
N PHE A 97 8.58 7.27 -13.33
CA PHE A 97 8.23 8.69 -13.27
C PHE A 97 8.50 9.45 -14.58
N PRO A 98 9.61 9.22 -15.31
CA PRO A 98 9.79 9.87 -16.61
C PRO A 98 8.70 9.49 -17.62
N VAL A 99 8.28 8.22 -17.65
CA VAL A 99 7.21 7.75 -18.53
C VAL A 99 5.88 8.38 -18.14
N ILE A 100 5.55 8.40 -16.84
CA ILE A 100 4.35 9.06 -16.33
C ILE A 100 4.36 10.55 -16.65
N GLU A 101 5.50 11.25 -16.52
CA GLU A 101 5.59 12.69 -16.80
C GLU A 101 5.35 13.01 -18.27
N VAL A 102 5.95 12.23 -19.18
CA VAL A 102 5.68 12.38 -20.62
C VAL A 102 4.20 12.14 -20.93
N GLY A 103 3.62 11.07 -20.38
CA GLY A 103 2.21 10.75 -20.55
C GLY A 103 1.29 11.83 -19.96
N ASN A 104 1.59 12.34 -18.77
CA ASN A 104 0.83 13.39 -18.11
C ASN A 104 0.91 14.70 -18.91
N ARG A 105 2.09 15.10 -19.41
CA ARG A 105 2.21 16.30 -20.27
C ARG A 105 1.31 16.23 -21.49
N TRP A 106 1.37 15.11 -22.20
CA TRP A 106 0.53 14.87 -23.37
C TRP A 106 -0.96 14.89 -22.99
N PHE A 107 -1.35 14.16 -21.94
CA PHE A 107 -2.74 14.08 -21.49
C PHE A 107 -3.31 15.44 -21.05
N GLN A 108 -2.52 16.23 -20.31
CA GLN A 108 -2.91 17.57 -19.87
C GLN A 108 -3.11 18.53 -21.05
N ALA A 109 -2.24 18.47 -22.06
CA ALA A 109 -2.33 19.29 -23.26
C ALA A 109 -3.56 18.94 -24.11
N GLU A 110 -3.78 17.65 -24.37
CA GLU A 110 -4.84 17.19 -25.29
C GLU A 110 -6.23 17.23 -24.66
N PHE A 111 -6.38 16.83 -23.39
CA PHE A 111 -7.70 16.65 -22.77
C PHE A 111 -8.13 17.80 -21.88
N PHE A 112 -7.18 18.55 -21.31
CA PHE A 112 -7.48 19.66 -20.39
C PHE A 112 -7.02 21.02 -20.91
N HIS A 113 -6.34 21.07 -22.06
CA HIS A 113 -5.71 22.27 -22.60
C HIS A 113 -4.80 22.99 -21.60
N ARG A 114 -4.19 22.20 -20.70
CA ARG A 114 -3.27 22.69 -19.68
C ARG A 114 -1.83 22.51 -20.13
N HIS A 115 -0.98 23.46 -19.79
CA HIS A 115 0.44 23.40 -20.08
C HIS A 115 1.26 23.44 -18.79
N TYR A 116 2.46 22.87 -18.89
CA TYR A 116 3.42 22.89 -17.80
C TYR A 116 3.96 24.31 -17.62
N VAL A 117 3.69 24.92 -16.47
CA VAL A 117 4.20 26.25 -16.10
C VAL A 117 5.46 26.14 -15.23
N GLY A 118 5.61 25.03 -14.50
CA GLY A 118 6.81 24.68 -13.76
C GLY A 118 7.23 25.63 -12.63
N GLY A 119 8.33 25.26 -11.97
CA GLY A 119 9.03 26.10 -11.01
C GLY A 119 8.43 26.15 -9.60
N ASN A 120 7.27 25.54 -9.35
CA ASN A 120 6.67 25.51 -8.01
C ASN A 120 7.05 24.21 -7.26
N TYR A 121 7.94 24.36 -6.29
CA TYR A 121 8.36 23.30 -5.37
C TYR A 121 7.95 23.58 -3.92
N GLN A 122 7.10 24.59 -3.69
CA GLN A 122 6.69 24.98 -2.35
C GLN A 122 5.94 23.84 -1.68
N GLY A 123 6.34 23.52 -0.45
CA GLY A 123 5.69 22.50 0.36
C GLY A 123 6.01 21.04 -0.02
N LEU A 124 6.80 20.76 -1.06
CA LEU A 124 7.11 19.37 -1.45
C LEU A 124 7.81 18.58 -0.35
N ALA A 125 8.75 19.18 0.38
CA ALA A 125 9.44 18.50 1.49
C ALA A 125 8.46 18.14 2.62
N LYS A 126 7.55 19.07 2.96
CA LYS A 126 6.50 18.83 3.96
C LYS A 126 5.52 17.75 3.48
N ALA A 127 5.13 17.81 2.20
CA ALA A 127 4.27 16.81 1.57
C ALA A 127 4.94 15.44 1.58
N ALA A 128 6.23 15.34 1.25
CA ALA A 128 6.98 14.09 1.26
C ALA A 128 7.01 13.46 2.65
N LEU A 129 7.34 14.24 3.68
CA LEU A 129 7.36 13.75 5.06
C LEU A 129 5.96 13.32 5.53
N PHE A 130 4.94 14.14 5.25
CA PHE A 130 3.55 13.86 5.59
C PHE A 130 3.04 12.60 4.91
N HIS A 131 3.19 12.50 3.59
CA HIS A 131 2.73 11.36 2.82
C HIS A 131 3.51 10.10 3.17
N PHE A 132 4.80 10.18 3.47
CA PHE A 132 5.55 9.01 3.88
C PHE A 132 5.09 8.49 5.24
N LEU A 133 5.03 9.35 6.26
CA LEU A 133 4.76 8.93 7.64
C LEU A 133 3.28 8.64 7.92
N LEU A 134 2.37 9.49 7.43
CA LEU A 134 0.96 9.44 7.81
C LEU A 134 0.05 8.79 6.77
N VAL A 135 0.57 8.49 5.58
CA VAL A 135 -0.21 7.87 4.48
C VAL A 135 0.42 6.55 4.06
N ALA A 136 1.61 6.60 3.48
CA ALA A 136 2.23 5.47 2.83
C ALA A 136 2.61 4.37 3.81
N ILE A 137 3.27 4.68 4.95
CA ILE A 137 3.61 3.65 5.93
C ILE A 137 2.36 2.93 6.46
N PRO A 138 1.32 3.63 6.99
CA PRO A 138 0.11 2.95 7.46
C PRO A 138 -0.60 2.13 6.38
N GLU A 139 -0.73 2.67 5.17
CA GLU A 139 -1.40 1.97 4.08
C GLU A 139 -0.59 0.76 3.60
N GLU A 140 0.72 0.90 3.37
CA GLU A 140 1.57 -0.23 2.99
C GLU A 140 1.63 -1.30 4.07
N PHE A 141 1.62 -0.91 5.35
CA PHE A 141 1.52 -1.83 6.47
C PHE A 141 0.25 -2.69 6.35
N PHE A 142 -0.90 -2.05 6.17
CA PHE A 142 -2.19 -2.74 6.12
C PHE A 142 -2.32 -3.61 4.87
N TYR A 143 -2.08 -3.04 3.70
CA TYR A 143 -2.34 -3.73 2.44
C TYR A 143 -1.21 -4.70 2.08
N ARG A 144 0.06 -4.27 2.14
CA ARG A 144 1.19 -5.08 1.60
C ARG A 144 1.81 -5.94 2.68
N GLY A 145 1.91 -5.39 3.89
CA GLY A 145 2.34 -6.11 5.08
C GLY A 145 1.35 -7.18 5.51
N TYR A 146 0.12 -6.78 5.84
CA TYR A 146 -0.92 -7.69 6.33
C TYR A 146 -1.70 -8.39 5.20
N MET A 147 -2.54 -7.67 4.44
CA MET A 147 -3.52 -8.32 3.53
C MET A 147 -2.86 -9.17 2.44
N GLN A 148 -1.91 -8.61 1.68
CA GLN A 148 -1.21 -9.32 0.61
C GLN A 148 -0.47 -10.54 1.14
N THR A 149 0.13 -10.46 2.33
CA THR A 149 0.78 -11.61 2.97
C THR A 149 -0.20 -12.70 3.36
N GLN A 150 -1.35 -12.36 3.95
CA GLN A 150 -2.38 -13.34 4.30
C GLN A 150 -2.98 -14.00 3.04
N PHE A 151 -3.25 -13.23 1.98
CA PHE A 151 -3.73 -13.77 0.71
C PHE A 151 -2.69 -14.62 -0.01
N ASN A 152 -1.40 -14.29 0.08
CA ASN A 152 -0.32 -15.14 -0.44
C ASN A 152 -0.25 -16.50 0.29
N ARG A 153 -0.60 -16.57 1.58
CA ARG A 153 -0.68 -17.85 2.30
C ARG A 153 -1.84 -18.72 1.83
N ILE A 154 -2.89 -18.10 1.29
CA ILE A 154 -4.07 -18.79 0.75
C ILE A 154 -3.81 -19.26 -0.69
N TRP A 155 -3.29 -18.38 -1.55
CA TRP A 155 -3.20 -18.62 -3.00
C TRP A 155 -1.79 -18.92 -3.50
N GLY A 156 -0.77 -18.81 -2.64
CA GLY A 156 0.63 -18.93 -3.04
C GLY A 156 1.08 -17.82 -3.99
N LYS A 157 2.24 -18.04 -4.60
CA LYS A 157 2.88 -17.13 -5.57
C LYS A 157 3.32 -17.91 -6.82
N PRO A 158 2.37 -18.43 -7.63
CA PRO A 158 2.69 -19.35 -8.72
C PRO A 158 3.39 -18.70 -9.92
N LEU A 159 3.42 -17.36 -9.99
CA LEU A 159 3.91 -16.62 -11.15
C LEU A 159 5.24 -15.93 -10.85
N ARG A 160 6.00 -15.61 -11.90
CA ARG A 160 7.17 -14.72 -11.82
C ARG A 160 6.95 -13.52 -12.72
N LEU A 161 7.02 -12.33 -12.14
CA LEU A 161 6.88 -11.06 -12.85
C LEU A 161 8.12 -10.22 -12.60
N PHE A 162 8.90 -9.93 -13.65
CA PHE A 162 10.16 -9.17 -13.58
C PHE A 162 11.12 -9.63 -12.47
N GLY A 163 11.20 -10.94 -12.24
CA GLY A 163 12.08 -11.54 -11.24
C GLY A 163 11.53 -11.56 -9.79
N ALA A 164 10.31 -11.09 -9.55
CA ALA A 164 9.62 -11.27 -8.27
C ALA A 164 8.62 -12.45 -8.32
N PRO A 165 8.53 -13.28 -7.28
CA PRO A 165 7.47 -14.28 -7.16
C PRO A 165 6.15 -13.57 -6.80
N VAL A 166 5.13 -13.70 -7.66
CA VAL A 166 3.83 -13.04 -7.48
C VAL A 166 2.68 -14.04 -7.56
N GLY A 167 1.55 -13.69 -6.98
CA GLY A 167 0.31 -14.47 -7.05
C GLY A 167 -0.91 -13.58 -7.12
N TRP A 168 -2.09 -14.19 -7.11
CA TRP A 168 -3.38 -13.48 -7.19
C TRP A 168 -3.59 -12.46 -6.07
N ALA A 169 -2.88 -12.63 -4.94
CA ALA A 169 -2.85 -11.66 -3.85
C ALA A 169 -2.44 -10.25 -4.29
N LEU A 170 -1.55 -10.11 -5.27
CA LEU A 170 -1.12 -8.80 -5.80
C LEU A 170 -2.29 -8.04 -6.44
N LEU A 171 -3.00 -8.72 -7.35
CA LEU A 171 -4.15 -8.15 -8.06
C LEU A 171 -5.30 -7.88 -7.08
N PHE A 172 -5.62 -8.86 -6.23
CA PHE A 172 -6.75 -8.76 -5.32
C PHE A 172 -6.53 -7.67 -4.25
N THR A 173 -5.35 -7.60 -3.65
CA THR A 173 -5.04 -6.54 -2.68
C THR A 173 -5.05 -5.18 -3.34
N SER A 174 -4.57 -5.06 -4.59
CA SER A 174 -4.61 -3.79 -5.31
C SER A 174 -6.02 -3.34 -5.66
N PHE A 175 -6.89 -4.30 -5.99
CA PHE A 175 -8.32 -4.04 -6.16
C PHE A 175 -8.95 -3.54 -4.87
N LEU A 176 -8.72 -4.23 -3.74
CA LEU A 176 -9.25 -3.82 -2.44
C LEU A 176 -8.70 -2.45 -2.02
N PHE A 177 -7.43 -2.15 -2.30
CA PHE A 177 -6.83 -0.84 -2.06
C PHE A 177 -7.56 0.28 -2.81
N ALA A 178 -7.80 0.13 -4.12
CA ALA A 178 -8.54 1.11 -4.91
C ALA A 178 -10.01 1.21 -4.47
N LEU A 179 -10.66 0.08 -4.20
CA LEU A 179 -12.06 0.04 -3.73
C LEU A 179 -12.23 0.77 -2.39
N SER A 180 -11.26 0.64 -1.50
CA SER A 180 -11.25 1.29 -0.18
C SER A 180 -11.35 2.81 -0.27
N HIS A 181 -10.65 3.40 -1.24
CA HIS A 181 -10.73 4.85 -1.49
C HIS A 181 -12.16 5.25 -1.89
N SER A 182 -12.81 4.47 -2.75
CA SER A 182 -14.22 4.67 -3.15
C SER A 182 -15.22 4.44 -2.02
N MET A 183 -14.93 3.52 -1.10
CA MET A 183 -15.79 3.27 0.08
C MET A 183 -15.73 4.42 1.08
N ILE A 184 -14.59 5.10 1.21
CA ILE A 184 -14.44 6.27 2.09
C ILE A 184 -15.03 7.51 1.41
N VAL A 185 -14.69 7.76 0.15
CA VAL A 185 -15.24 8.85 -0.67
C VAL A 185 -15.45 8.36 -2.09
N LEU A 186 -16.69 8.38 -2.59
CA LEU A 186 -16.93 7.92 -3.96
C LEU A 186 -16.40 8.94 -4.98
N ARG A 187 -15.38 8.54 -5.76
CA ARG A 187 -14.87 9.29 -6.91
C ARG A 187 -14.73 8.35 -8.11
N TRP A 188 -15.15 8.80 -9.28
CA TRP A 188 -15.14 7.98 -10.50
C TRP A 188 -13.72 7.53 -10.90
N TRP A 189 -12.69 8.32 -10.57
CA TRP A 189 -11.31 8.05 -10.98
C TRP A 189 -10.54 7.14 -10.01
N HIS A 190 -11.09 6.78 -8.85
CA HIS A 190 -10.37 5.96 -7.85
C HIS A 190 -9.94 4.58 -8.39
N PHE A 191 -10.56 4.07 -9.45
CA PHE A 191 -10.06 2.84 -10.09
C PHE A 191 -8.62 2.99 -10.58
N SER A 192 -8.15 4.21 -10.92
CA SER A 192 -6.79 4.42 -11.40
C SER A 192 -5.73 4.17 -10.31
N ILE A 193 -6.11 4.25 -9.03
CA ILE A 193 -5.24 3.95 -7.87
C ILE A 193 -4.82 2.47 -7.87
N PHE A 194 -5.57 1.60 -8.56
CA PHE A 194 -5.22 0.20 -8.77
C PHE A 194 -3.83 0.03 -9.41
N PHE A 195 -3.49 0.84 -10.40
CA PHE A 195 -2.26 0.69 -11.17
C PHE A 195 -0.98 0.98 -10.37
N PRO A 196 -0.83 2.13 -9.68
CA PRO A 196 0.33 2.34 -8.81
C PRO A 196 0.35 1.33 -7.65
N SER A 197 -0.80 0.89 -7.16
CA SER A 197 -0.87 -0.16 -6.15
C SER A 197 -0.21 -1.48 -6.57
N LEU A 198 -0.30 -1.84 -7.86
CA LEU A 198 0.40 -3.02 -8.38
C LEU A 198 1.91 -2.87 -8.24
N ALA A 199 2.46 -1.67 -8.48
CA ALA A 199 3.88 -1.41 -8.27
C ALA A 199 4.27 -1.54 -6.80
N PHE A 200 3.43 -1.04 -5.87
CA PHE A 200 3.70 -1.14 -4.43
C PHE A 200 3.75 -2.60 -3.97
N GLY A 201 2.75 -3.39 -4.38
CA GLY A 201 2.67 -4.81 -4.06
C GLY A 201 3.78 -5.63 -4.74
N TRP A 202 4.17 -5.28 -5.96
CA TRP A 202 5.29 -5.92 -6.66
C TRP A 202 6.62 -5.62 -5.98
N LEU A 203 6.87 -4.37 -5.56
CA LEU A 203 8.06 -3.99 -4.80
C LEU A 203 8.16 -4.81 -3.51
N LYS A 204 7.05 -4.96 -2.76
CA LYS A 204 7.02 -5.85 -1.59
C LYS A 204 7.42 -7.29 -1.92
N GLU A 205 6.96 -7.85 -3.04
CA GLU A 205 7.35 -9.21 -3.42
C GLU A 205 8.81 -9.30 -3.89
N ARG A 206 9.34 -8.24 -4.50
CA ARG A 206 10.71 -8.17 -4.98
C ARG A 206 11.72 -8.04 -3.84
N THR A 207 11.38 -7.27 -2.81
CA THR A 207 12.27 -6.94 -1.69
C THR A 207 12.00 -7.76 -0.44
N GLY A 208 10.82 -8.35 -0.31
CA GLY A 208 10.36 -9.02 0.91
C GLY A 208 9.89 -8.07 2.01
N ALA A 209 9.87 -6.76 1.78
CA ALA A 209 9.55 -5.76 2.80
C ALA A 209 8.79 -4.56 2.23
N ILE A 210 8.07 -3.84 3.09
CA ILE A 210 7.18 -2.75 2.66
C ILE A 210 7.90 -1.43 2.36
N THR A 211 9.15 -1.24 2.79
CA THR A 211 9.84 0.06 2.72
C THR A 211 9.95 0.60 1.30
N ALA A 212 10.31 -0.26 0.32
CA ALA A 212 10.39 0.15 -1.08
C ALA A 212 9.01 0.61 -1.61
N GLY A 213 7.96 -0.15 -1.28
CA GLY A 213 6.57 0.21 -1.62
C GLY A 213 6.15 1.54 -0.98
N ALA A 214 6.47 1.74 0.30
CA ALA A 214 6.10 2.95 1.04
C ALA A 214 6.79 4.21 0.49
N LEU A 215 8.08 4.11 0.13
CA LEU A 215 8.81 5.20 -0.50
C LEU A 215 8.25 5.52 -1.89
N PHE A 216 8.00 4.51 -2.71
CA PHE A 216 7.44 4.69 -4.05
C PHE A 216 6.01 5.25 -4.01
N HIS A 217 5.20 4.81 -3.05
CA HIS A 217 3.86 5.33 -2.79
C HIS A 217 3.92 6.81 -2.36
N ALA A 218 4.74 7.15 -1.36
CA ALA A 218 4.91 8.54 -0.94
C ALA A 218 5.36 9.43 -2.12
N LEU A 219 6.30 8.95 -2.93
CA LEU A 219 6.75 9.67 -4.13
C LEU A 219 5.62 9.85 -5.16
N SER A 220 4.75 8.86 -5.33
CA SER A 220 3.58 8.94 -6.22
C SER A 220 2.59 10.03 -5.77
N ASN A 221 2.38 10.15 -4.45
CA ASN A 221 1.52 11.18 -3.87
C ASN A 221 2.15 12.57 -4.00
N VAL A 222 3.46 12.71 -3.73
CA VAL A 222 4.21 13.95 -3.91
C VAL A 222 4.21 14.39 -5.37
N TYR A 223 4.37 13.45 -6.30
CA TYR A 223 4.29 13.75 -7.73
C TYR A 223 2.91 14.26 -8.12
N SER A 224 1.83 13.62 -7.66
CA SER A 224 0.46 14.11 -7.92
C SER A 224 0.23 15.51 -7.35
N PHE A 225 0.75 15.79 -6.14
CA PHE A 225 0.72 17.13 -5.56
C PHE A 225 1.51 18.14 -6.39
N TRP A 226 2.71 17.78 -6.85
CA TRP A 226 3.54 18.61 -7.71
C TRP A 226 2.87 18.92 -9.06
N VAL A 227 2.22 17.92 -9.70
CA VAL A 227 1.43 18.13 -10.93
C VAL A 227 0.32 19.14 -10.69
N ALA A 228 -0.42 19.03 -9.58
CA ALA A 228 -1.49 19.97 -9.24
C ALA A 228 -0.99 21.43 -9.06
N LEU A 229 0.28 21.63 -8.70
CA LEU A 229 0.89 22.95 -8.55
C LEU A 229 1.44 23.54 -9.86
N ASN A 230 1.79 22.71 -10.84
CA ASN A 230 2.64 23.09 -11.97
C ASN A 230 1.97 22.99 -13.35
N TYR A 231 0.67 22.70 -13.41
CA TYR A 231 -0.12 22.67 -14.65
C TYR A 231 -1.29 23.66 -14.57
N ARG A 232 -1.45 24.49 -15.60
CA ARG A 232 -2.51 25.51 -15.71
C ARG A 232 -3.20 25.45 -17.05
#